data_AF-A0A1A6C8E2-F1
#
_entry.id   AF-A0A1A6C8E2-F1
#
_cell.length_a   1.000
_cell.length_b   1.000
_cell.length_c   1.000
_cell.angle_alpha   90.00
_cell.angle_beta   90.00
_cell.angle_gamma   90.00
#
_symmetry.space_group_name_H-M   'P 1'
#
loop_
_entity.id
_entity.type
_entity.pdbx_description
1 polymer ?
#
loop_
_entity_poly.entity_id
_entity_poly.type
_entity_poly.pdbx_seq_one_letter_code
_entity_poly.pdbx_strand_id
1 'polypeptide(L)'
;MSTHHKQVLKMAVAAVFASAALTTFNTAFAASGPKMVKCFGVNAAHRNDCKTATGSCAGTDPNARDPNAFILVPQGVCGMIAGGTTHPSKVALKREQAFHHKLMEMSPEKRMQTERMLHMKQARLHKESGS
;
A
#
# COMPACT_ATOMS: atom_id res chain seq x y z
N MET A 1 30.35 63.78 21.73
CA MET A 1 31.34 62.70 21.88
C MET A 1 30.66 61.43 21.38
N SER A 2 30.83 61.11 20.10
CA SER A 2 31.89 60.24 19.53
C SER A 2 31.54 58.75 19.74
N THR A 3 31.02 58.11 18.67
CA THR A 3 31.74 57.15 17.78
C THR A 3 31.77 55.75 18.42
N HIS A 4 31.31 54.65 17.84
CA HIS A 4 31.41 54.17 16.46
C HIS A 4 30.27 53.20 16.15
N HIS A 5 29.39 53.57 15.23
CA HIS A 5 28.56 52.62 14.47
C HIS A 5 29.28 52.33 13.15
N LYS A 6 29.27 51.06 12.73
CA LYS A 6 29.67 50.54 11.40
C LYS A 6 31.15 50.25 11.21
N GLN A 7 31.50 48.99 11.44
CA GLN A 7 32.43 48.12 10.73
C GLN A 7 32.68 46.97 11.74
N VAL A 8 32.31 45.71 11.52
CA VAL A 8 32.74 44.88 10.40
C VAL A 8 31.67 43.79 10.19
N LEU A 9 30.88 43.98 9.14
CA LEU A 9 30.29 42.87 8.39
C LEU A 9 31.46 42.09 7.78
N LYS A 10 31.68 40.85 8.23
CA LYS A 10 32.39 39.73 7.57
C LYS A 10 32.83 38.76 8.68
N MET A 11 32.05 37.72 8.93
CA MET A 11 32.65 36.43 9.28
C MET A 11 31.90 35.34 8.52
N ALA A 12 32.71 34.53 7.86
CA ALA A 12 32.36 33.65 6.79
C ALA A 12 31.62 32.40 7.28
N VAL A 13 30.77 31.90 6.39
CA VAL A 13 30.36 30.50 6.31
C VAL A 13 31.62 29.63 6.17
N ALA A 14 31.88 28.74 7.12
CA ALA A 14 32.58 27.46 6.91
C ALA A 14 32.81 26.71 8.24
N ALA A 15 31.92 25.77 8.57
CA ALA A 15 32.29 24.56 9.31
C ALA A 15 31.24 23.50 9.01
N VAL A 16 31.62 22.64 8.09
CA VAL A 16 30.84 21.64 7.38
C VAL A 16 31.13 20.27 8.01
N PHE A 17 30.07 19.47 8.19
CA PHE A 17 30.00 18.06 8.58
C PHE A 17 30.47 17.65 9.99
N ALA A 18 29.55 17.77 10.96
CA ALA A 18 29.53 16.84 12.10
C ALA A 18 28.84 15.54 11.65
N SER A 19 29.61 14.45 11.62
CA SER A 19 29.20 13.09 11.33
C SER A 19 28.14 12.58 12.31
N ALA A 20 26.87 12.61 11.91
CA ALA A 20 25.83 11.81 12.55
C ALA A 20 25.85 10.41 11.94
N ALA A 21 26.49 9.47 12.63
CA ALA A 21 26.32 8.05 12.35
C ALA A 21 24.84 7.70 12.54
N LEU A 22 24.10 7.57 11.43
CA LEU A 22 22.77 6.98 11.44
C LEU A 22 22.92 5.51 11.80
N THR A 23 22.77 5.20 13.08
CA THR A 23 22.44 3.86 13.54
C THR A 23 21.07 3.49 12.97
N THR A 24 21.07 2.70 11.90
CA THR A 24 19.86 2.10 11.35
C THR A 24 19.37 1.05 12.33
N PHE A 25 18.45 1.43 13.21
CA PHE A 25 17.63 0.48 13.94
C PHE A 25 16.68 -0.20 12.96
N ASN A 26 17.15 -1.24 12.28
CA ASN A 26 16.29 -2.20 11.58
C ASN A 26 15.54 -3.04 12.62
N THR A 27 14.60 -2.42 13.31
CA THR A 27 13.60 -3.15 14.10
C THR A 27 12.54 -3.64 13.11
N ALA A 28 12.70 -4.90 12.69
CA ALA A 28 11.61 -5.62 12.04
C ALA A 28 10.46 -5.73 13.06
N PHE A 29 9.51 -4.80 13.01
CA PHE A 29 8.25 -4.94 13.72
C PHE A 29 7.52 -6.16 13.15
N ALA A 30 7.55 -7.28 13.86
CA ALA A 30 6.58 -8.34 13.66
C ALA A 30 5.19 -7.70 13.76
N ALA A 31 4.37 -7.84 12.72
CA ALA A 31 3.08 -7.16 12.60
C ALA A 31 2.09 -7.69 13.65
N SER A 32 2.18 -7.20 14.88
CA SER A 32 1.11 -7.22 15.90
C SER A 32 0.10 -6.10 15.64
N GLY A 33 -0.15 -5.77 14.37
CA GLY A 33 -1.15 -4.82 13.95
C GLY A 33 -2.56 -5.43 14.04
N PRO A 34 -3.61 -4.59 14.11
CA PRO A 34 -4.99 -5.07 14.09
C PRO A 34 -5.25 -5.89 12.81
N LYS A 35 -6.04 -6.97 12.94
CA LYS A 35 -6.49 -7.75 11.77
C LYS A 35 -7.24 -6.83 10.82
N MET A 36 -6.83 -6.81 9.56
CA MET A 36 -7.47 -5.98 8.53
C MET A 36 -8.53 -6.77 7.77
N VAL A 37 -9.65 -6.12 7.44
CA VAL A 37 -10.76 -6.70 6.68
C VAL A 37 -11.12 -5.80 5.50
N LYS A 38 -11.59 -6.41 4.40
CA LYS A 38 -12.17 -5.67 3.28
C LYS A 38 -13.54 -5.12 3.71
N CYS A 39 -13.74 -3.82 3.57
CA CYS A 39 -15.01 -3.15 3.80
C CYS A 39 -15.58 -2.62 2.49
N PHE A 40 -16.66 -3.23 2.03
CA PHE A 40 -17.31 -2.93 0.75
C PHE A 40 -18.36 -1.84 0.89
N GLY A 41 -18.64 -1.11 -0.20
CA GLY A 41 -19.71 -0.12 -0.23
C GLY A 41 -19.43 1.15 0.59
N VAL A 42 -18.18 1.40 0.96
CA VAL A 42 -17.79 2.58 1.76
C VAL A 42 -16.75 3.48 1.09
N ASN A 43 -16.17 3.05 -0.03
CA ASN A 43 -15.19 3.86 -0.75
C ASN A 43 -15.83 5.18 -1.24
N ALA A 44 -15.05 6.26 -1.21
CA ALA A 44 -15.38 7.42 -2.02
C ALA A 44 -15.01 7.17 -3.49
N ALA A 45 -15.52 8.01 -4.39
CA ALA A 45 -15.10 8.01 -5.78
C ALA A 45 -13.57 8.14 -5.85
N HIS A 46 -12.94 7.27 -6.63
CA HIS A 46 -11.50 7.18 -6.81
C HIS A 46 -10.71 6.97 -5.51
N ARG A 47 -11.32 6.29 -4.53
CA ARG A 47 -10.70 5.97 -3.22
C ARG A 47 -10.92 4.51 -2.82
N ASN A 48 -10.94 3.60 -3.79
CA ASN A 48 -10.91 2.16 -3.54
C ASN A 48 -9.48 1.65 -3.39
N ASP A 49 -9.31 0.51 -2.70
CA ASP A 49 -8.04 -0.22 -2.66
C ASP A 49 -7.79 -1.04 -3.93
N CYS A 50 -6.59 -1.61 -4.05
CA CYS A 50 -6.25 -2.53 -5.13
C CYS A 50 -7.10 -3.82 -5.11
N LYS A 51 -7.21 -4.47 -6.26
CA LYS A 51 -7.88 -5.78 -6.45
C LYS A 51 -9.38 -5.81 -6.12
N THR A 52 -10.10 -4.72 -6.43
CA THR A 52 -11.57 -4.72 -6.37
C THR A 52 -12.19 -5.54 -7.50
N ALA A 53 -13.51 -5.73 -7.49
CA ALA A 53 -14.17 -6.47 -8.56
C ALA A 53 -14.02 -5.80 -9.93
N THR A 54 -13.90 -4.48 -9.95
CA THR A 54 -13.92 -3.64 -11.16
C THR A 54 -12.54 -3.13 -11.56
N GLY A 55 -11.52 -3.22 -10.69
CA GLY A 55 -10.19 -2.69 -10.97
C GLY A 55 -9.06 -3.43 -10.27
N SER A 56 -7.85 -3.36 -10.84
CA SER A 56 -6.65 -3.96 -10.25
C SER A 56 -5.89 -2.98 -9.34
N CYS A 57 -5.94 -1.69 -9.66
CA CYS A 57 -5.21 -0.64 -8.95
C CYS A 57 -6.12 0.15 -8.01
N ALA A 58 -5.52 0.75 -6.98
CA ALA A 58 -6.21 1.66 -6.08
C ALA A 58 -6.65 2.93 -6.82
N GLY A 59 -7.75 3.53 -6.35
CA GLY A 59 -8.26 4.81 -6.86
C GLY A 59 -8.87 4.79 -8.27
N THR A 60 -9.05 3.62 -8.87
CA THR A 60 -9.58 3.50 -10.24
C THR A 60 -11.10 3.45 -10.33
N ASP A 61 -11.80 3.14 -9.24
CA ASP A 61 -13.27 3.07 -9.23
C ASP A 61 -13.86 4.49 -9.22
N PRO A 62 -14.60 4.92 -10.26
CA PRO A 62 -15.19 6.25 -10.31
C PRO A 62 -16.40 6.42 -9.38
N ASN A 63 -16.98 5.33 -8.88
CA ASN A 63 -18.21 5.40 -8.12
C ASN A 63 -17.92 5.52 -6.63
N ALA A 64 -18.72 6.33 -5.93
CA ALA A 64 -18.76 6.30 -4.48
C ALA A 64 -19.70 5.18 -4.02
N ARG A 65 -19.38 4.56 -2.88
CA ARG A 65 -20.19 3.50 -2.24
C ARG A 65 -20.43 2.29 -3.14
N ASP A 66 -19.49 1.95 -4.02
CA ASP A 66 -19.63 0.80 -4.91
C ASP A 66 -19.58 -0.51 -4.09
N PRO A 67 -20.62 -1.37 -4.14
CA PRO A 67 -20.60 -2.67 -3.47
C PRO A 67 -19.52 -3.64 -4.02
N ASN A 68 -18.93 -3.33 -5.17
CA ASN A 68 -17.88 -4.12 -5.81
C ASN A 68 -16.46 -3.64 -5.47
N ALA A 69 -16.35 -2.47 -4.85
CA ALA A 69 -15.10 -1.91 -4.37
C ALA A 69 -15.04 -1.98 -2.85
N PHE A 70 -13.81 -2.04 -2.33
CA PHE A 70 -13.56 -2.05 -0.89
C PHE A 70 -12.42 -1.12 -0.54
N ILE A 71 -12.35 -0.80 0.74
CA ILE A 71 -11.14 -0.33 1.41
C ILE A 71 -10.80 -1.29 2.56
N LEU A 72 -9.52 -1.40 2.90
CA LEU A 72 -9.04 -2.17 4.04
C LEU A 72 -9.19 -1.33 5.30
N VAL A 73 -9.87 -1.89 6.28
CA VAL A 73 -10.05 -1.28 7.60
C VAL A 73 -9.72 -2.29 8.69
N PRO A 74 -9.36 -1.83 9.91
CA PRO A 74 -9.26 -2.72 11.06
C PRO A 74 -10.59 -3.47 11.30
N GLN A 75 -10.49 -4.72 11.75
CA GLN A 75 -11.63 -5.53 12.09
C GLN A 75 -12.55 -4.81 13.10
N GLY A 76 -13.86 -4.87 12.86
CA GLY A 76 -14.87 -4.17 13.67
C GLY A 76 -15.24 -2.78 13.15
N VAL A 77 -14.35 -2.09 12.43
CA VAL A 77 -14.62 -0.71 11.94
C VAL A 77 -15.69 -0.69 10.85
N CYS A 78 -15.69 -1.70 9.95
CA CYS A 78 -16.58 -1.69 8.79
C CYS A 78 -18.07 -1.57 9.16
N GLY A 79 -18.50 -2.24 10.22
CA GLY A 79 -19.89 -2.19 10.70
C GLY A 79 -20.28 -0.86 11.37
N MET A 80 -19.31 -0.01 11.72
CA MET A 80 -19.54 1.33 12.25
C MET A 80 -19.76 2.36 11.14
N ILE A 81 -19.47 2.01 9.89
CA ILE A 81 -19.66 2.90 8.74
C ILE A 81 -21.02 2.58 8.12
N ALA A 82 -21.87 3.60 7.99
CA ALA A 82 -23.18 3.44 7.36
C ALA A 82 -23.05 2.81 5.95
N GLY A 83 -23.82 1.75 5.69
CA GLY A 83 -23.79 0.99 4.44
C GLY A 83 -22.56 0.08 4.26
N GLY A 84 -21.64 0.04 5.22
CA GLY A 84 -20.46 -0.81 5.16
C GLY A 84 -20.77 -2.28 5.44
N THR A 85 -20.11 -3.16 4.70
CA THR A 85 -20.22 -4.60 4.91
C THR A 85 -18.89 -5.31 4.64
N THR A 86 -18.58 -6.33 5.43
CA THR A 86 -17.45 -7.24 5.16
C THR A 86 -17.83 -8.34 4.18
N HIS A 87 -19.09 -8.41 3.74
CA HIS A 87 -19.55 -9.39 2.77
C HIS A 87 -19.40 -8.83 1.35
N PRO A 88 -18.66 -9.53 0.47
CA PRO A 88 -18.53 -9.11 -0.90
C PRO A 88 -19.86 -9.20 -1.65
N SER A 89 -20.07 -8.31 -2.63
CA SER A 89 -21.12 -8.50 -3.63
C SER A 89 -20.93 -9.82 -4.40
N LYS A 90 -21.96 -10.30 -5.10
CA LYS A 90 -21.85 -11.48 -5.97
C LYS A 90 -20.75 -11.32 -7.03
N VAL A 91 -20.55 -10.11 -7.54
CA VAL A 91 -19.52 -9.82 -8.56
C VAL A 91 -18.12 -9.83 -7.93
N ALA A 92 -17.94 -9.18 -6.78
CA ALA A 92 -16.69 -9.19 -6.02
C ALA A 92 -16.29 -10.61 -5.61
N LEU A 93 -17.26 -11.38 -5.08
CA LEU A 93 -17.07 -12.77 -4.70
C LEU A 93 -16.65 -13.63 -5.90
N LYS A 94 -17.34 -13.49 -7.04
CA LYS A 94 -17.02 -14.25 -8.26
C LYS A 94 -15.60 -13.95 -8.75
N ARG A 95 -15.14 -12.70 -8.71
CA ARG A 95 -13.75 -12.36 -9.12
C ARG A 95 -12.72 -13.00 -8.18
N GLU A 96 -12.96 -12.95 -6.88
CA GLU A 96 -12.08 -13.57 -5.88
C GLU A 96 -12.04 -15.10 -6.02
N GLN A 97 -13.20 -15.72 -6.24
CA GLN A 97 -13.33 -17.16 -6.48
C GLN A 97 -12.71 -17.60 -7.80
N ALA A 98 -12.85 -16.82 -8.88
CA ALA A 98 -12.31 -17.17 -10.19
C ALA A 98 -10.79 -17.37 -10.16
N PHE A 99 -10.07 -16.55 -9.38
CA PHE A 99 -8.64 -16.73 -9.18
C PHE A 99 -8.32 -18.03 -8.45
N HIS A 100 -9.01 -18.31 -7.34
CA HIS A 100 -8.81 -19.53 -6.56
C HIS A 100 -9.16 -20.79 -7.34
N HIS A 101 -10.28 -20.78 -8.08
CA HIS A 101 -10.70 -21.88 -8.92
C HIS A 101 -9.63 -22.19 -9.97
N LYS A 102 -9.18 -21.16 -10.70
CA LYS A 102 -8.12 -21.31 -11.70
C LYS A 102 -6.84 -21.86 -11.08
N LEU A 103 -6.48 -21.47 -9.85
CA LEU A 103 -5.32 -22.01 -9.16
C LEU A 103 -5.46 -23.50 -8.80
N MET A 104 -6.66 -23.92 -8.37
CA MET A 104 -6.94 -25.29 -7.98
C MET A 104 -7.07 -26.24 -9.17
N GLU A 105 -7.52 -25.75 -10.32
CA GLU A 105 -7.61 -26.53 -11.57
C GLU A 105 -6.26 -26.78 -12.26
N MET A 106 -5.20 -26.05 -11.90
CA MET A 106 -3.87 -26.30 -12.48
C MET A 106 -3.29 -27.62 -12.01
N SER A 107 -2.70 -28.38 -12.94
CA SER A 107 -1.85 -29.52 -12.58
C SER A 107 -0.67 -29.07 -11.69
N PRO A 108 -0.13 -29.96 -10.83
CA PRO A 108 1.01 -29.63 -9.98
C PRO A 108 2.20 -29.03 -10.77
N GLU A 109 2.47 -29.57 -11.96
CA GLU A 109 3.52 -29.08 -12.86
C GLU A 109 3.25 -27.64 -13.34
N LYS A 110 2.03 -27.36 -13.81
CA LYS A 110 1.64 -26.01 -14.27
C LYS A 110 1.67 -25.00 -13.12
N ARG A 111 1.32 -25.42 -11.91
CA ARG A 111 1.42 -24.58 -10.71
C ARG A 111 2.87 -24.20 -10.41
N MET A 112 3.78 -25.18 -10.39
CA MET A 112 5.20 -24.93 -10.14
C MET A 112 5.83 -24.03 -11.22
N GLN A 113 5.48 -24.23 -12.50
CA GLN A 113 5.94 -23.35 -13.58
C GLN A 113 5.41 -21.91 -13.41
N THR A 114 4.14 -21.77 -13.04
CA THR A 114 3.51 -20.47 -12.79
C THR A 114 4.18 -19.76 -11.60
N GLU A 115 4.43 -20.47 -10.49
CA GLU A 115 5.15 -19.94 -9.34
C GLU A 115 6.57 -19.50 -9.71
N ARG A 116 7.32 -20.31 -10.45
CA ARG A 116 8.66 -19.93 -10.96
C ARG A 116 8.59 -18.67 -11.81
N MET A 117 7.62 -18.57 -12.71
CA MET A 117 7.42 -17.38 -13.54
C MET A 117 7.13 -16.13 -12.66
N LEU A 118 6.25 -16.27 -11.66
CA LEU A 118 5.91 -15.19 -10.74
C LEU A 118 7.13 -14.73 -9.93
N HIS A 119 7.94 -15.65 -9.40
CA HIS A 119 9.18 -15.33 -8.68
C HIS A 119 10.17 -14.60 -9.58
N MET A 120 10.37 -15.05 -10.83
CA MET A 120 11.23 -14.37 -11.78
C MET A 120 10.74 -12.96 -12.11
N LYS A 121 9.43 -12.78 -12.25
CA LYS A 121 8.84 -11.47 -12.51
C LYS A 121 8.99 -10.53 -11.31
N GLN A 122 8.78 -11.02 -10.10
CA GLN A 122 9.01 -10.26 -8.86
C GLN A 122 10.47 -9.82 -8.76
N ALA A 123 11.42 -10.74 -8.99
CA ALA A 123 12.85 -10.40 -8.96
C ALA A 123 13.22 -9.30 -9.97
N ARG A 124 12.63 -9.31 -11.17
CA ARG A 124 12.82 -8.23 -12.15
C ARG A 124 12.23 -6.91 -11.68
N LEU A 125 10.99 -6.92 -11.18
CA LEU A 125 10.33 -5.71 -10.68
C LEU A 125 11.13 -5.09 -9.52
N HIS A 126 11.67 -5.90 -8.60
CA HIS A 126 12.55 -5.42 -7.54
C HIS A 126 13.80 -4.75 -8.10
N LYS A 127 14.46 -5.38 -9.08
CA LYS A 127 15.64 -4.83 -9.76
C LYS A 127 15.34 -3.53 -10.52
N GLU A 128 14.19 -3.44 -11.17
CA GLU A 128 13.72 -2.25 -11.90
C GLU A 128 13.30 -1.11 -10.94
N SER A 129 12.79 -1.45 -9.76
CA SER A 129 12.43 -0.48 -8.72
C SER A 129 13.62 0.11 -7.96
N GLY A 130 14.85 -0.33 -8.25
CA GLY A 130 16.07 0.30 -7.74
C GLY A 130 16.24 0.24 -6.22
N SER A 131 15.93 -0.90 -5.60
CA SER A 131 16.32 -1.21 -4.22
C SER A 131 17.33 -2.34 -4.17
#